data_AF-A0A937U216-F1
#
_entry.id   AF-A0A937U216-F1
#
_cell.length_a   1.000
_cell.length_b   1.000
_cell.length_c   1.000
_cell.angle_alpha   90.00
_cell.angle_beta   90.00
_cell.angle_gamma   90.00
#
_symmetry.space_group_name_H-M   'P 1'
#
loop_
_entity.id
_entity.type
_entity.pdbx_description
1 polymer ?
#
loop_
_entity_poly.entity_id
_entity_poly.type
_entity_poly.pdbx_seq_one_letter_code
_entity_poly.pdbx_strand_id
1 'polypeptide(L)' 'MGTDNVIFLEVIEWFDETGKELVHRIPEQGSGEIKFGAQLTVRESQAGILFYKGKACHAFGPGRHTLKTGNIPIL' A
#
# COMPACT_ATOMS: atom_id res chain seq x y z
N MET A 1 22.95 -5.15 24.47
CA MET A 1 21.91 -4.46 25.25
C MET A 1 21.83 -3.06 24.66
N GLY A 2 20.80 -2.58 23.95
CA GLY A 2 19.43 -3.07 23.81
C GLY A 2 19.02 -3.54 22.41
N THR A 3 17.88 -4.20 22.39
CA THR A 3 17.18 -4.81 21.27
C THR A 3 16.12 -3.84 20.77
N ASP A 4 16.43 -3.05 19.75
CA ASP A 4 15.43 -2.26 19.03
C ASP A 4 15.22 -2.87 17.64
N ASN A 5 14.76 -4.13 17.63
CA ASN A 5 14.15 -4.76 16.46
C ASN A 5 12.74 -4.17 16.26
N VAL A 6 12.64 -2.85 16.10
CA VAL A 6 11.42 -2.23 15.61
C VAL A 6 11.40 -2.45 14.11
N ILE A 7 10.76 -3.54 13.69
CA ILE A 7 10.36 -3.70 12.30
C ILE A 7 9.47 -2.48 12.00
N PHE A 8 10.00 -1.49 11.27
CA PHE A 8 9.21 -0.36 10.79
C PHE A 8 8.21 -0.89 9.77
N LEU A 9 7.05 -1.37 10.24
CA LEU A 9 5.91 -1.66 9.39
C LEU A 9 5.43 -0.33 8.83
N GLU A 10 5.60 -0.16 7.52
CA GLU A 10 5.11 0.98 6.78
C GLU A 10 3.58 0.89 6.69
N VAL A 11 2.87 1.94 7.11
CA VAL A 11 1.42 2.01 6.98
C VAL A 11 1.11 2.91 5.79
N ILE A 12 0.38 2.36 4.83
CA ILE A 12 -0.11 3.04 3.64
C ILE A 12 -1.60 3.30 3.86
N GLU A 13 -1.95 4.58 3.99
CA GLU A 13 -3.33 5.05 4.04
C GLU A 13 -3.45 6.39 3.32
N TRP A 14 -4.63 6.65 2.76
CA TRP A 14 -4.94 7.94 2.14
C TRP A 14 -6.28 8.46 2.65
N PHE A 15 -6.31 9.74 3.03
CA PHE A 15 -7.52 10.42 3.46
C PHE A 15 -7.73 11.66 2.59
N ASP A 16 -8.76 11.62 1.75
CA ASP A 16 -9.17 12.80 0.99
C ASP A 16 -10.11 13.65 1.86
N GLU A 17 -9.59 14.74 2.41
CA GLU A 17 -10.38 15.71 3.19
C GLU A 17 -11.31 16.55 2.30
N THR A 18 -11.03 16.62 1.00
CA THR A 18 -11.70 17.55 0.08
C THR A 18 -12.87 16.91 -0.67
N GLY A 19 -12.90 15.58 -0.76
CA GLY A 19 -13.87 14.82 -1.56
C GLY A 19 -13.71 15.01 -3.07
N LYS A 20 -12.63 15.66 -3.52
CA LYS A 20 -12.41 16.03 -4.94
C LYS A 20 -11.35 15.18 -5.61
N GLU A 21 -10.63 14.37 -4.85
CA GLU A 21 -9.53 13.58 -5.39
C GLU A 21 -10.02 12.20 -5.84
N LEU A 22 -9.89 11.92 -7.13
CA LEU A 22 -10.33 10.64 -7.72
C LEU A 22 -9.24 9.56 -7.65
N VAL A 23 -7.97 9.96 -7.73
CA VAL A 23 -6.83 9.03 -7.79
C VAL A 23 -5.65 9.65 -7.05
N HIS A 24 -5.15 8.93 -6.05
CA HIS A 24 -3.92 9.25 -5.34
C HIS A 24 -2.87 8.17 -5.56
N ARG A 25 -1.59 8.57 -5.68
CA ARG A 25 -0.47 7.63 -5.83
C ARG A 25 0.39 7.63 -4.58
N ILE A 26 0.51 6.48 -3.94
CA ILE A 26 1.48 6.25 -2.85
C ILE A 26 2.58 5.29 -3.34
N PRO A 27 3.86 5.56 -3.07
CA PRO A 27 4.42 6.86 -2.65
C PRO A 27 4.33 7.91 -3.78
N GLU A 28 4.13 9.18 -3.40
CA GLU A 28 3.94 10.30 -4.34
C GLU A 28 5.18 10.57 -5.21
N GLN A 29 6.37 10.26 -4.68
CA GLN A 29 7.66 10.43 -5.36
C GLN A 29 8.56 9.21 -5.12
N GLY A 30 9.40 8.89 -6.11
CA GLY A 30 10.37 7.79 -6.03
C GLY A 30 9.96 6.51 -6.78
N SER A 31 10.73 5.45 -6.55
CA SER A 31 10.67 4.17 -7.28
C SER A 31 9.42 3.32 -6.98
N GLY A 32 8.53 3.78 -6.08
CA GLY A 32 7.39 2.96 -5.64
C GLY A 32 7.80 1.83 -4.71
N GLU A 33 8.87 2.01 -3.94
CA GLU A 33 9.35 1.01 -2.99
C GLU A 33 8.37 0.91 -1.81
N ILE A 34 7.77 -0.27 -1.66
CA ILE A 34 6.89 -0.62 -0.55
C ILE A 34 7.61 -1.66 0.30
N LYS A 35 7.73 -1.41 1.61
CA LYS A 35 8.42 -2.34 2.50
C LYS A 35 7.67 -3.66 2.65
N PHE A 36 8.44 -4.75 2.79
CA PHE A 36 7.86 -6.07 3.06
C PHE A 36 7.11 -6.05 4.41
N GLY A 37 5.84 -6.45 4.39
CA GLY A 37 4.98 -6.41 5.57
C GLY A 37 4.32 -5.06 5.80
N ALA A 38 4.34 -4.14 4.83
CA ALA A 38 3.57 -2.90 4.93
C ALA A 38 2.07 -3.18 5.12
N GLN A 39 1.38 -2.35 5.89
CA GLN A 39 -0.06 -2.43 6.04
C GLN A 39 -0.75 -1.40 5.16
N LEU A 40 -1.63 -1.86 4.27
CA LEU A 40 -2.52 -1.03 3.48
C LEU A 40 -3.88 -0.94 4.17
N THR A 41 -4.30 0.26 4.53
CA THR A 41 -5.66 0.49 5.05
C THR A 41 -6.49 1.19 3.99
N VAL A 42 -7.52 0.50 3.49
CA VAL A 42 -8.47 1.02 2.50
C VAL A 42 -9.77 1.37 3.21
N ARG A 43 -10.25 2.59 3.05
CA ARG A 43 -11.51 3.06 3.63
C ARG A 43 -12.70 2.56 2.81
N GLU A 44 -13.89 2.51 3.42
CA GLU A 44 -15.13 2.02 2.78
C GLU A 44 -15.50 2.75 1.48
N SER A 45 -15.13 4.02 1.36
CA SER A 45 -15.38 4.84 0.17
C SER A 45 -14.29 4.75 -0.90
N GLN A 46 -13.26 3.93 -0.69
CA GLN A 46 -12.06 3.90 -1.54
C GLN A 46 -11.75 2.48 -2.02
N ALA A 47 -10.94 2.41 -3.08
CA ALA A 47 -10.33 1.18 -3.55
C ALA A 47 -8.82 1.41 -3.72
N GLY A 48 -8.00 0.46 -3.28
CA GLY A 48 -6.55 0.51 -3.45
C GLY A 48 -6.13 -0.32 -4.66
N ILE A 49 -5.31 0.22 -5.57
CA ILE A 49 -4.78 -0.56 -6.71
C ILE A 49 -3.26 -0.65 -6.59
N LEU A 50 -2.75 -1.88 -6.54
CA LEU A 50 -1.31 -2.13 -6.57
C LEU A 50 -0.82 -2.27 -7.99
N PHE A 51 0.12 -1.40 -8.37
CA PHE A 51 0.84 -1.47 -9.62
C PHE A 51 2.21 -2.10 -9.42
N TYR A 52 2.54 -3.08 -10.26
CA TYR A 52 3.87 -3.70 -10.30
C TYR A 52 4.32 -3.84 -11.75
N LYS A 53 5.54 -3.39 -12.06
CA LYS A 53 6.12 -3.38 -13.42
C LYS A 53 5.18 -2.78 -14.49
N GLY A 54 4.47 -1.71 -14.14
CA GLY A 54 3.56 -1.01 -15.05
C GLY A 54 2.21 -1.70 -15.29
N LYS A 55 1.88 -2.76 -14.53
CA LYS A 55 0.58 -3.44 -14.60
C LYS A 55 -0.15 -3.33 -13.29
N ALA A 56 -1.48 -3.17 -13.35
CA ALA A 56 -2.35 -3.32 -12.20
C ALA A 56 -2.40 -4.82 -11.81
N CYS A 57 -1.80 -5.17 -10.68
CA CYS A 57 -1.69 -6.55 -10.23
C CYS A 57 -2.81 -6.95 -9.28
N HIS A 58 -3.31 -6.02 -8.47
CA HIS A 58 -4.34 -6.32 -7.49
C HIS A 58 -5.18 -5.08 -7.17
N ALA A 59 -6.48 -5.30 -6.97
CA ALA A 59 -7.41 -4.30 -6.46
C ALA A 59 -7.86 -4.73 -5.05
N PHE A 60 -7.58 -3.89 -4.06
CA PHE A 60 -7.95 -4.05 -2.67
C PHE A 60 -9.27 -3.32 -2.40
N GLY A 61 -10.25 -4.06 -1.90
CA GLY A 61 -11.48 -3.50 -1.34
C GLY A 61 -11.26 -2.91 0.05
N PRO A 62 -12.32 -2.40 0.69
CA PRO A 62 -12.23 -1.76 1.98
C PRO A 62 -11.79 -2.73 3.09
N GLY A 63 -10.99 -2.24 4.03
CA GLY A 63 -10.41 -3.01 5.12
C GLY A 63 -8.89 -2.88 5.21
N ARG A 64 -8.31 -3.66 6.13
CA ARG A 64 -6.87 -3.68 6.39
C ARG A 64 -6.22 -4.86 5.70
N HIS A 65 -5.25 -4.58 4.84
CA HIS A 65 -4.53 -5.56 4.04
C HIS A 65 -3.05 -5.52 4.42
N THR A 66 -2.40 -6.68 4.45
CA THR A 66 -0.94 -6.74 4.66
C THR A 66 -0.27 -7.01 3.33
N LEU A 67 0.53 -6.05 2.87
CA LEU A 67 1.33 -6.16 1.65
C LEU A 67 2.56 -7.00 1.94
N LYS A 68 2.52 -8.25 1.47
CA LYS A 68 3.69 -9.14 1.47
C LYS A 68 4.19 -9.20 0.03
N THR A 69 5.46 -8.87 -0.18
CA THR A 69 6.13 -8.84 -1.50
C THR A 69 6.40 -10.24 -2.07
N GLY A 70 5.47 -11.18 -1.86
CA GLY A 70 5.50 -12.56 -2.35
C GLY A 70 4.23 -12.99 -3.08
N ASN A 71 3.29 -12.07 -3.38
CA ASN A 71 2.09 -12.37 -4.17
C ASN A 71 2.08 -11.68 -5.54
N ILE A 72 3.26 -11.53 -6.14
CA ILE A 72 3.36 -11.46 -7.60
C ILE A 72 3.42 -12.92 -8.02
N PRO A 73 2.43 -13.46 -8.75
CA PRO A 73 2.52 -14.83 -9.23
C PRO A 73 3.80 -14.97 -10.04
N ILE A 74 4.71 -15.81 -9.55
CA ILE A 74 5.76 -16.37 -10.36
C ILE A 74 5.02 -17.35 -11.29
N LEU A 75 4.91 -17.00 -12.57
CA LEU A 75 4.60 -17.94 -13.64
C LEU A 75 5.92 -18.49 -14.19
#